data_AF-A0A7S1GEC7-F1
#
_entry.id   AF-A0A7S1GEC7-F1
#
_cell.length_a   1.000
_cell.length_b   1.000
_cell.length_c   1.000
_cell.angle_alpha   90.00
_cell.angle_beta   90.00
_cell.angle_gamma   90.00
#
_symmetry.space_group_name_H-M   'P 1'
#
loop_
_entity.id
_entity.type
_entity.pdbx_description
1 polymer ?
#
loop_
_entity_poly.entity_id
_entity_poly.type
_entity_poly.pdbx_seq_one_letter_code
_entity_poly.pdbx_strand_id
1 'polypeptide(L)'
;MTPRDYPGMNDIVDAYPDVAVLAFPCNQFLRQENITDGEIRNALKYVRPGGGFEFKGHLFAKCEVNGAGALPLWHWLRAAKPTPEGCSDEDASTMFVSHDRVCWGPVTRADIEWNFTKWLVGKDGRVLHRFHKSVPSNAAVIREAIDAALSAQ
;
A
#
# COMPACT_ATOMS: atom_id res chain seq x y z
N MET A 1 -5.32 -6.51 -8.89
CA MET A 1 -4.17 -7.30 -8.37
C MET A 1 -2.99 -7.31 -9.33
N THR A 2 -1.78 -6.98 -8.85
CA THR A 2 -0.54 -7.02 -9.65
C THR A 2 0.35 -8.18 -9.21
N PRO A 3 1.10 -8.84 -10.12
CA PRO A 3 1.98 -9.97 -9.81
C PRO A 3 3.30 -9.52 -9.17
N ARG A 4 3.54 -8.21 -9.05
CA ARG A 4 4.79 -7.64 -8.54
C ARG A 4 4.78 -7.46 -7.03
N ASP A 5 3.80 -6.73 -6.51
CA ASP A 5 3.84 -6.26 -5.12
C ASP A 5 3.51 -7.34 -4.08
N TYR A 6 2.58 -8.25 -4.37
CA TYR A 6 2.26 -9.34 -3.43
C TYR A 6 3.44 -10.29 -3.18
N PRO A 7 4.16 -10.78 -4.21
CA PRO A 7 5.41 -11.51 -3.99
C PRO A 7 6.48 -10.66 -3.31
N GLY A 8 6.66 -9.39 -3.71
CA GLY A 8 7.63 -8.51 -3.06
C GLY A 8 7.35 -8.28 -1.56
N MET A 9 6.08 -8.21 -1.15
CA MET A 9 5.71 -8.17 0.25
C MET A 9 6.04 -9.46 1.00
N ASN A 10 5.86 -10.63 0.38
CA ASN A 10 6.33 -11.90 0.96
C ASN A 10 7.85 -11.90 1.13
N ASP A 11 8.61 -11.37 0.16
CA ASP A 11 10.07 -11.26 0.29
C ASP A 11 10.51 -10.35 1.45
N ILE A 12 9.70 -9.35 1.82
CA ILE A 12 9.93 -8.52 3.00
C ILE A 12 9.68 -9.33 4.28
N VAL A 13 8.55 -10.05 4.34
CA VAL A 13 8.24 -10.92 5.50
C VAL A 13 9.32 -11.97 5.72
N ASP A 14 9.82 -12.59 4.64
CA ASP A 14 10.87 -13.62 4.73
C ASP A 14 12.23 -13.06 5.14
N ALA A 15 12.57 -11.85 4.68
CA ALA A 15 13.85 -11.22 4.98
C ALA A 15 13.90 -10.55 6.37
N TYR A 16 12.76 -10.11 6.89
CA TYR A 16 12.68 -9.29 8.09
C TYR A 16 11.69 -9.87 9.11
N PRO A 17 12.10 -10.82 9.96
CA PRO A 17 11.21 -11.49 10.91
C PRO A 17 10.59 -10.54 11.95
N ASP A 18 11.27 -9.43 12.25
CA ASP A 18 10.79 -8.40 13.18
C ASP A 18 9.86 -7.36 12.54
N VAL A 19 9.53 -7.51 11.24
CA VAL A 19 8.69 -6.58 10.49
C VAL A 19 7.37 -7.25 10.13
N ALA A 20 6.28 -6.60 10.52
CA ALA A 20 4.93 -7.01 10.11
C ALA A 20 4.51 -6.29 8.82
N VAL A 21 4.12 -7.05 7.80
CA VAL A 21 3.49 -6.49 6.60
C VAL A 21 1.97 -6.53 6.75
N LEU A 22 1.34 -5.35 6.65
CA LEU A 22 -0.09 -5.13 6.81
C LEU A 22 -0.71 -4.67 5.49
N ALA A 23 -1.64 -5.45 4.94
CA ALA A 23 -2.30 -5.17 3.68
C ALA A 23 -3.79 -4.89 3.87
N PHE A 24 -4.26 -3.79 3.28
CA PHE A 24 -5.64 -3.33 3.37
C PHE A 24 -6.26 -3.29 1.97
N PRO A 25 -7.12 -4.27 1.64
CA PRO A 25 -7.86 -4.24 0.39
C PRO A 25 -8.71 -2.98 0.27
N CYS A 26 -8.77 -2.40 -0.93
CA CYS A 26 -9.53 -1.19 -1.22
C CYS A 26 -10.03 -1.22 -2.66
N ASN A 27 -11.29 -0.80 -2.88
CA ASN A 27 -11.90 -0.80 -4.22
C ASN A 27 -12.03 0.60 -4.85
N GLN A 28 -11.46 1.64 -4.23
CA GLN A 28 -11.60 3.02 -4.69
C GLN A 28 -10.83 3.31 -5.99
N PHE A 29 -9.84 2.48 -6.35
CA PHE A 29 -8.96 2.71 -7.50
C PHE A 29 -9.41 1.91 -8.71
N LEU A 30 -10.27 2.52 -9.55
CA LEU A 30 -10.90 1.90 -10.74
C LEU A 30 -11.48 0.50 -10.49
N ARG A 31 -12.03 0.29 -9.29
CA ARG A 31 -12.76 -0.93 -8.96
C ARG A 31 -11.94 -2.23 -9.14
N GLN A 32 -10.64 -2.18 -8.86
CA GLN A 32 -9.74 -3.33 -9.06
C GLN A 32 -9.88 -4.45 -8.00
N GLU A 33 -10.65 -4.22 -6.95
CA GLU A 33 -10.90 -5.12 -5.82
C GLU A 33 -12.42 -5.36 -5.63
N ASN A 34 -13.08 -5.72 -6.75
CA ASN A 34 -14.54 -5.92 -6.82
C ASN A 34 -15.04 -7.18 -6.09
N ILE A 35 -14.13 -8.07 -5.71
CA ILE A 35 -14.46 -9.30 -4.99
C ILE A 35 -14.71 -9.04 -3.50
N THR A 36 -15.36 -10.00 -2.84
CA THR A 36 -15.64 -9.94 -1.40
C THR A 36 -14.42 -10.33 -0.57
N ASP A 37 -14.39 -9.95 0.70
CA ASP A 37 -13.28 -10.23 1.61
C ASP A 37 -12.92 -11.73 1.68
N GLY A 38 -13.92 -12.61 1.63
CA GLY A 38 -13.73 -14.06 1.62
C GLY A 38 -13.10 -14.61 0.34
N GLU A 39 -13.13 -13.84 -0.76
CA GLU A 39 -12.65 -14.27 -2.08
C GLU A 39 -11.23 -13.77 -2.37
N ILE A 40 -10.73 -12.75 -1.65
CA ILE A 40 -9.43 -12.13 -1.93
C ILE A 40 -8.30 -13.15 -1.89
N ARG A 41 -8.32 -14.03 -0.88
CA ARG A 41 -7.30 -15.10 -0.76
C ARG A 41 -7.36 -16.09 -1.93
N ASN A 42 -8.56 -16.45 -2.37
CA ASN A 42 -8.73 -17.34 -3.53
C ASN A 42 -8.27 -16.67 -4.82
N ALA A 43 -8.57 -15.38 -5.00
CA ALA A 43 -8.10 -14.62 -6.16
C ALA A 43 -6.57 -14.56 -6.21
N LEU A 44 -5.91 -14.30 -5.07
CA LEU A 44 -4.45 -14.34 -4.96
C LEU A 44 -3.89 -15.73 -5.30
N LYS A 45 -4.50 -16.79 -4.78
CA LYS A 45 -4.03 -18.17 -4.94
C LYS A 45 -4.21 -18.74 -6.33
N TYR A 46 -5.34 -18.46 -6.96
CA TYR A 46 -5.76 -19.13 -8.19
C TYR A 46 -5.80 -18.25 -9.43
N VAL A 47 -5.88 -16.92 -9.28
CA VAL A 47 -6.08 -15.99 -10.41
C VAL A 47 -4.86 -15.11 -10.63
N ARG A 48 -4.52 -14.26 -9.66
CA ARG A 48 -3.39 -13.33 -9.78
C ARG A 48 -2.90 -12.90 -8.39
N PRO A 49 -1.67 -13.25 -7.96
CA PRO A 49 -0.59 -13.84 -8.75
C PRO A 49 -0.89 -15.23 -9.34
N GLY A 50 -1.76 -16.02 -8.69
CA GLY A 50 -2.07 -17.38 -9.12
C GLY A 50 -0.97 -18.37 -8.74
N GLY A 51 -0.99 -19.55 -9.34
CA GLY A 51 0.08 -20.55 -9.16
C GLY A 51 0.22 -21.11 -7.73
N GLY A 52 -0.85 -21.05 -6.93
CA GLY A 52 -0.79 -21.49 -5.53
C GLY A 52 -0.19 -20.45 -4.58
N PHE A 53 -0.05 -19.19 -5.01
CA PHE A 53 0.49 -18.12 -4.19
C PHE A 53 -0.31 -17.93 -2.88
N GLU A 54 0.40 -17.82 -1.76
CA GLU A 54 -0.17 -17.52 -0.45
C GLU A 54 0.49 -16.27 0.13
N PHE A 55 -0.31 -15.28 0.52
CA PHE A 55 0.19 -14.06 1.14
C PHE A 55 0.59 -14.32 2.60
N LYS A 56 1.85 -14.01 2.94
CA LYS A 56 2.45 -14.27 4.26
C LYS A 56 2.20 -13.15 5.27
N GLY A 57 1.83 -11.95 4.81
CA GLY A 57 1.47 -10.84 5.68
C GLY A 57 0.05 -10.93 6.24
N HIS A 58 -0.35 -9.92 7.01
CA HIS A 58 -1.71 -9.80 7.50
C HIS A 58 -2.58 -9.07 6.47
N LEU A 59 -3.71 -9.68 6.10
CA LEU A 59 -4.69 -9.11 5.17
C LEU A 59 -5.95 -8.75 5.95
N PHE A 60 -6.27 -7.46 6.01
CA PHE A 60 -7.46 -6.96 6.69
C PHE A 60 -8.72 -7.05 5.81
N ALA A 61 -9.87 -6.78 6.42
CA ALA A 61 -11.13 -6.55 5.71
C ALA A 61 -11.00 -5.35 4.74
N LYS A 62 -11.81 -5.37 3.68
CA LYS A 62 -11.81 -4.27 2.70
C LYS A 62 -12.27 -2.97 3.35
N CYS A 63 -11.59 -1.88 3.03
CA CYS A 63 -11.89 -0.57 3.59
C CYS A 63 -11.74 0.54 2.55
N GLU A 64 -12.21 1.73 2.91
CA GLU A 64 -11.91 2.96 2.20
C GLU A 64 -10.65 3.61 2.80
N VAL A 65 -9.86 4.22 1.92
CA VAL A 65 -8.58 4.86 2.28
C VAL A 65 -8.57 6.36 2.00
N ASN A 66 -9.49 6.82 1.14
CA ASN A 66 -9.72 8.23 0.81
C ASN A 66 -11.18 8.63 1.07
N GLY A 67 -11.45 9.94 1.07
CA GLY A 67 -12.78 10.51 1.30
C GLY A 67 -13.24 10.43 2.75
N ALA A 68 -14.51 10.74 2.99
CA ALA A 68 -15.12 10.79 4.31
C ALA A 68 -15.28 9.41 4.98
N GLY A 69 -15.31 8.33 4.19
CA GLY A 69 -15.38 6.95 4.70
C GLY A 69 -14.01 6.34 5.03
N ALA A 70 -12.91 7.08 4.83
CA ALA A 70 -11.58 6.58 5.14
C ALA A 70 -11.42 6.31 6.65
N LEU A 71 -10.81 5.18 6.98
CA LEU A 71 -10.49 4.85 8.37
C LEU A 71 -9.55 5.90 9.00
N PRO A 72 -9.64 6.16 10.32
CA PRO A 72 -8.75 7.09 11.03
C PRO A 72 -7.25 6.85 10.79
N LEU A 73 -6.87 5.57 10.61
CA LEU A 73 -5.51 5.17 10.24
C LEU A 73 -4.98 5.92 9.01
N TRP A 74 -5.80 6.02 7.95
CA TRP A 74 -5.38 6.66 6.69
C TRP A 74 -5.29 8.17 6.80
N HIS A 75 -6.12 8.79 7.65
CA HIS A 75 -5.97 10.21 7.96
C HIS A 75 -4.65 10.47 8.68
N TRP A 76 -4.30 9.64 9.68
CA TRP A 76 -3.04 9.74 10.41
C TRP A 76 -1.81 9.53 9.51
N LEU A 77 -1.80 8.48 8.70
CA LEU A 77 -0.68 8.18 7.78
C LEU A 77 -0.45 9.31 6.76
N ARG A 78 -1.53 9.83 6.16
CA ARG A 78 -1.46 10.92 5.17
C ARG A 78 -1.06 12.26 5.81
N ALA A 79 -1.50 12.53 7.04
CA ALA A 79 -1.10 13.72 7.77
C ALA A 79 0.40 13.70 8.13
N ALA A 80 0.93 12.53 8.51
CA ALA A 80 2.34 12.39 8.88
C ALA A 80 3.28 12.43 7.65
N LYS A 81 2.87 11.83 6.53
CA LYS A 81 3.62 11.83 5.26
C LYS A 81 2.68 12.08 4.08
N PRO A 82 2.43 13.35 3.70
CA PRO A 82 1.43 13.70 2.68
C PRO A 82 1.89 13.42 1.25
N THR A 83 3.20 13.38 0.99
CA THR A 83 3.77 13.18 -0.35
C THR A 83 4.55 11.88 -0.38
N PRO A 84 4.32 10.99 -1.37
CA PRO A 84 5.09 9.77 -1.51
C PRO A 84 6.48 10.02 -2.13
N GLU A 85 7.47 9.27 -1.65
CA GLU A 85 8.83 9.17 -2.15
C GLU A 85 8.90 8.21 -3.35
N GLY A 86 9.88 8.40 -4.25
CA GLY A 86 10.10 7.53 -5.40
C GLY A 86 9.15 7.75 -6.59
N CYS A 87 8.45 8.89 -6.60
CA CYS A 87 7.74 9.40 -7.79
C CYS A 87 8.78 9.92 -8.80
N SER A 88 8.74 9.49 -10.06
CA SER A 88 9.51 10.17 -11.11
C SER A 88 8.84 11.50 -11.48
N ASP A 89 9.58 12.45 -12.05
CA ASP A 89 9.02 13.75 -12.46
C ASP A 89 7.85 13.61 -13.46
N GLU A 90 7.83 12.51 -14.21
CA GLU A 90 6.75 12.16 -15.15
C GLU A 90 5.47 11.71 -14.43
N ASP A 91 5.63 11.01 -13.30
CA ASP A 91 4.55 10.51 -12.44
C ASP A 91 3.90 11.63 -11.61
N ALA A 92 4.56 12.76 -11.37
CA ALA A 92 4.00 13.91 -10.63
C ALA A 92 2.75 14.48 -11.34
N SER A 93 2.70 14.41 -12.67
CA SER A 93 1.52 14.78 -13.46
C SER A 93 0.33 13.83 -13.25
N THR A 94 0.59 12.60 -12.77
CA THR A 94 -0.42 11.57 -12.47
C THR A 94 -0.97 11.64 -11.04
N MET A 95 -0.49 12.57 -10.20
CA MET A 95 -1.12 12.86 -8.89
C MET A 95 -2.57 13.34 -9.03
N PHE A 96 -2.98 13.76 -10.23
CA PHE A 96 -4.37 14.10 -10.53
C PHE A 96 -5.03 12.94 -11.27
N VAL A 97 -5.64 12.04 -10.50
CA VAL A 97 -6.68 11.16 -11.04
C VAL A 97 -7.77 12.09 -11.59
N SER A 98 -8.03 12.02 -12.90
CA SER A 98 -9.08 12.83 -13.53
C SER A 98 -10.38 12.68 -12.74
N HIS A 99 -11.13 13.78 -12.58
CA HIS A 99 -12.26 13.84 -11.65
C HIS A 99 -13.33 12.76 -11.94
N ASP A 100 -13.47 12.32 -13.19
CA ASP A 100 -14.35 11.23 -13.61
C ASP A 100 -13.94 9.85 -13.08
N ARG A 101 -12.70 9.68 -12.64
CA ARG A 101 -12.13 8.43 -12.11
C ARG A 101 -12.06 8.41 -10.58
N VAL A 102 -12.41 9.50 -9.92
CA VAL A 102 -12.45 9.61 -8.47
C VAL A 102 -13.85 9.27 -7.97
N CYS A 103 -13.97 8.21 -7.16
CA CYS A 103 -15.25 7.78 -6.59
C CYS A 103 -15.41 8.11 -5.10
N TRP A 104 -14.55 8.98 -4.56
CA TRP A 104 -14.57 9.40 -3.16
C TRP A 104 -14.69 10.92 -3.03
N GLY A 105 -15.16 11.36 -1.86
CA GLY A 105 -15.24 12.77 -1.51
C GLY A 105 -15.21 12.96 0.01
N PRO A 106 -14.63 14.06 0.53
CA PRO A 106 -13.92 15.10 -0.21
C PRO A 106 -12.56 14.62 -0.73
N VAL A 107 -12.05 15.28 -1.78
CA VAL A 107 -10.72 15.03 -2.35
C VAL A 107 -9.69 15.95 -1.69
N THR A 108 -8.52 15.42 -1.35
CA THR A 108 -7.44 16.18 -0.72
C THR A 108 -6.11 15.97 -1.45
N ARG A 109 -5.17 16.92 -1.31
CA ARG A 109 -3.82 16.78 -1.90
C ARG A 109 -3.00 15.62 -1.32
N ALA A 110 -3.36 15.16 -0.13
CA ALA A 110 -2.65 14.07 0.54
C ALA A 110 -3.25 12.69 0.22
N ASP A 111 -4.32 12.63 -0.57
CA ASP A 111 -5.02 11.39 -0.91
C ASP A 111 -4.05 10.33 -1.45
N ILE A 112 -4.40 9.07 -1.20
CA ILE A 112 -3.68 7.93 -1.76
C ILE A 112 -3.94 7.91 -3.26
N GLU A 113 -2.88 7.91 -4.03
CA GLU A 113 -2.93 8.10 -5.48
C GLU A 113 -3.38 6.84 -6.23
N TRP A 114 -3.06 5.65 -5.70
CA TRP A 114 -3.37 4.39 -6.35
C TRP A 114 -3.20 3.17 -5.43
N ASN A 115 -3.51 1.98 -5.95
CA ASN A 115 -3.15 0.71 -5.34
C ASN A 115 -1.64 0.61 -5.08
N PHE A 116 -1.29 -0.04 -3.97
CA PHE A 116 0.10 -0.31 -3.55
C PHE A 116 0.93 0.95 -3.23
N THR A 117 0.35 2.04 -2.74
CA THR A 117 1.09 3.02 -1.95
C THR A 117 1.48 2.39 -0.60
N LYS A 118 2.69 2.64 -0.11
CA LYS A 118 3.21 2.00 1.11
C LYS A 118 3.60 3.04 2.17
N TRP A 119 3.52 2.66 3.43
CA TRP A 119 4.08 3.42 4.54
C TRP A 119 5.00 2.52 5.37
N LEU A 120 6.09 3.09 5.87
CA LEU A 120 6.91 2.47 6.90
C LEU A 120 6.64 3.15 8.24
N VAL A 121 6.28 2.36 9.25
CA VAL A 121 6.01 2.82 10.61
C VAL A 121 7.02 2.18 11.55
N GLY A 122 7.70 3.00 12.37
CA GLY A 122 8.66 2.53 13.36
C GLY A 122 8.00 1.80 14.53
N LYS A 123 8.78 1.04 15.31
CA LYS A 123 8.27 0.34 16.50
C LYS A 123 7.73 1.29 17.58
N ASP A 124 8.15 2.55 17.55
CA ASP A 124 7.64 3.64 18.39
C ASP A 124 6.32 4.24 17.89
N GLY A 125 5.77 3.72 16.78
CA GLY A 125 4.56 4.21 16.15
C GLY A 125 4.76 5.47 15.29
N ARG A 126 5.99 5.95 15.05
CA ARG A 126 6.21 7.10 14.16
C ARG A 126 6.20 6.68 12.70
N VAL A 127 5.56 7.48 11.84
CA VAL A 127 5.57 7.27 10.38
C VAL A 127 6.89 7.77 9.80
N LEU A 128 7.71 6.85 9.28
CA LEU A 128 9.05 7.14 8.81
C LEU A 128 9.06 7.53 7.33
N HIS A 129 8.35 6.76 6.49
CA HIS A 129 8.33 6.94 5.03
C HIS A 129 6.94 6.70 4.44
N ARG A 130 6.69 7.30 3.28
CA ARG A 130 5.60 6.97 2.36
C ARG A 130 6.20 6.71 0.98
N PHE A 131 5.97 5.54 0.39
CA PHE A 131 6.50 5.17 -0.92
C PHE A 131 5.39 5.14 -1.98
N HIS A 132 5.70 5.67 -3.15
CA HIS A 132 4.79 5.73 -4.29
C HIS A 132 4.49 4.32 -4.85
N LYS A 133 3.34 4.18 -5.52
CA LYS A 133 2.93 2.95 -6.21
C LYS A 133 3.99 2.37 -7.16
N SER A 134 4.82 3.22 -7.78
CA SER A 134 5.83 2.79 -8.76
C SER A 134 6.95 1.99 -8.11
N VAL A 135 7.28 2.28 -6.85
CA VAL A 135 8.33 1.60 -6.08
C VAL A 135 7.88 0.16 -5.76
N PRO A 136 8.57 -0.88 -6.27
CA PRO A 136 8.25 -2.26 -5.94
C PRO A 136 8.35 -2.52 -4.44
N SER A 137 7.46 -3.35 -3.89
CA SER A 137 7.40 -3.62 -2.44
C SER A 137 8.69 -4.19 -1.82
N ASN A 138 9.55 -4.81 -2.62
CA ASN A 138 10.85 -5.37 -2.20
C ASN A 138 12.06 -4.54 -2.70
N ALA A 139 11.84 -3.31 -3.18
CA ALA A 139 12.90 -2.46 -3.72
C ALA A 139 13.97 -2.14 -2.67
N ALA A 140 15.21 -1.93 -3.14
CA ALA A 140 16.36 -1.61 -2.28
C ALA A 140 16.07 -0.42 -1.34
N VAL A 141 15.46 0.65 -1.84
CA VAL A 141 15.10 1.83 -1.01
C VAL A 141 14.16 1.51 0.16
N ILE A 142 13.25 0.52 0.00
CA ILE A 142 12.38 0.08 1.10
C ILE A 142 13.17 -0.76 2.10
N ARG A 143 14.03 -1.67 1.61
CA ARG A 143 14.90 -2.52 2.44
C ARG A 143 15.86 -1.69 3.27
N GLU A 144 16.54 -0.73 2.65
CA GLU A 144 17.44 0.22 3.31
C GLU A 144 16.71 1.04 4.39
N ALA A 145 15.47 1.49 4.11
CA ALA A 145 14.66 2.20 5.10
C ALA A 145 14.27 1.30 6.28
N ILE A 146 13.98 0.02 6.04
CA ILE A 146 13.72 -0.97 7.09
C ILE A 146 15.00 -1.20 7.93
N ASP A 147 16.15 -1.41 7.28
CA ASP A 147 17.43 -1.63 7.95
C ASP A 147 17.81 -0.44 8.85
N ALA A 148 17.63 0.79 8.34
CA ALA A 148 17.83 2.02 9.11
C ALA A 148 16.87 2.12 10.30
N ALA A 149 15.58 1.78 10.11
CA ALA A 149 14.59 1.80 11.17
C ALA A 149 14.85 0.76 12.27
N LEU A 150 15.40 -0.40 11.90
CA LEU A 150 15.80 -1.46 12.85
C LEU A 150 17.10 -1.13 13.57
N SER A 151 18.04 -0.43 12.92
CA SER A 151 19.33 -0.05 13.51
C SER A 151 19.24 1.17 14.45
N ALA A 152 18.21 2.00 14.31
CA ALA A 152 17.97 3.18 15.14
C ALA A 152 17.33 2.85 16.51
N GLN A 153 17.22 1.57 16.85
CA GLN A 153 16.63 1.02 18.07
C GLN A 153 17.71 0.43 18.97
#